data_AF-A0A970FEH1-F1
#
_entry.id   AF-A0A970FEH1-F1
#
_cell.length_a   1.000
_cell.length_b   1.000
_cell.length_c   1.000
_cell.angle_alpha   90.00
_cell.angle_beta   90.00
_cell.angle_gamma   90.00
#
_symmetry.space_group_name_H-M   'P 1'
#
loop_
_entity.id
_entity.type
_entity.pdbx_description
1 polymer ?
#
loop_
_entity_poly.entity_id
_entity_poly.type
_entity_poly.pdbx_seq_one_letter_code
_entity_poly.pdbx_strand_id
1 'polypeptide(L)'
;MRVKKSSKETFTGGEFGKTGKKEGGHSAGRPVAPVFSASLEDAEIRELLASLDAVGRKLSIFPAEALLQQYRKLVSEALRRAVSGLRVRRDMKWRMGDRNFFVIVEKTDSLLNDLEAALAREGERARMHRILEEIKGCLFSLLF
;
A
#
# COMPACT_ATOMS: atom_id res chain seq x y z
N MET A 1 -25.65 57.91 -25.70
CA MET A 1 -25.88 57.78 -27.15
C MET A 1 -24.53 57.51 -27.83
N ARG A 2 -24.44 56.48 -28.69
CA ARG A 2 -23.63 56.41 -29.94
C ARG A 2 -22.11 56.70 -29.86
N VAL A 3 -21.14 55.95 -30.42
CA VAL A 3 -21.04 54.80 -31.33
C VAL A 3 -19.59 54.27 -31.22
N LYS A 4 -19.43 52.94 -31.38
CA LYS A 4 -18.39 52.13 -32.08
C LYS A 4 -17.19 52.91 -32.70
N LYS A 5 -15.99 52.33 -32.89
CA LYS A 5 -15.69 51.14 -33.73
C LYS A 5 -14.17 50.90 -33.84
N SER A 6 -13.79 49.61 -33.93
CA SER A 6 -12.81 48.99 -34.85
C SER A 6 -11.35 49.49 -34.89
N SER A 7 -10.34 48.71 -34.50
CA SER A 7 -9.80 47.48 -35.15
C SER A 7 -9.10 47.72 -36.49
N LYS A 8 -7.79 47.40 -36.55
CA LYS A 8 -6.99 46.82 -37.65
C LYS A 8 -5.55 46.61 -37.12
N GLU A 9 -5.03 45.39 -36.93
CA GLU A 9 -4.38 44.51 -37.93
C GLU A 9 -3.27 45.25 -38.72
N THR A 10 -2.03 44.79 -38.92
CA THR A 10 -1.40 43.46 -38.93
C THR A 10 0.11 43.63 -39.24
N PHE A 11 0.90 42.55 -39.07
CA PHE A 11 2.13 42.21 -39.85
C PHE A 11 3.39 43.08 -39.58
N THR A 12 4.65 42.63 -39.47
CA THR A 12 5.46 41.41 -39.67
C THR A 12 6.74 41.59 -38.85
N GLY A 13 7.33 40.58 -38.21
CA GLY A 13 8.22 39.60 -38.84
C GLY A 13 9.70 40.02 -38.72
N GLY A 14 10.55 39.18 -38.12
CA GLY A 14 12.02 39.30 -38.23
C GLY A 14 12.79 39.00 -36.95
N GLU A 15 13.09 37.72 -36.74
CA GLU A 15 14.15 37.24 -35.83
C GLU A 15 15.53 37.77 -36.23
N PHE A 16 16.42 38.04 -35.27
CA PHE A 16 17.82 37.56 -35.26
C PHE A 16 18.46 37.90 -33.92
N GLY A 17 18.85 36.85 -33.18
CA GLY A 17 19.43 36.97 -31.84
C GLY A 17 20.92 37.28 -31.82
N LYS A 18 21.42 37.62 -30.62
CA LYS A 18 22.55 36.98 -29.92
C LYS A 18 22.80 37.71 -28.59
N THR A 19 22.43 37.07 -27.48
CA THR A 19 23.32 36.39 -26.51
C THR A 19 24.00 37.30 -25.51
N GLY A 20 23.82 36.99 -24.22
CA GLY A 20 24.89 37.14 -23.24
C GLY A 20 24.52 37.64 -21.85
N LYS A 21 23.80 36.82 -21.05
CA LYS A 21 24.15 36.49 -19.65
C LYS A 21 23.03 35.68 -19.00
N LYS A 22 23.25 34.37 -18.83
CA LYS A 22 22.62 33.60 -17.77
C LYS A 22 23.75 32.97 -16.96
N GLU A 23 24.01 33.59 -15.81
CA GLU A 23 24.80 33.00 -14.75
C GLU A 23 24.08 31.77 -14.20
N GLY A 24 24.92 30.82 -13.79
CA GLY A 24 24.56 29.45 -13.48
C GLY A 24 23.66 29.29 -12.27
N GLY A 25 22.99 28.14 -12.25
CA GLY A 25 22.09 27.75 -11.18
C GLY A 25 21.61 26.32 -11.39
N HIS A 26 22.54 25.38 -11.25
CA HIS A 26 22.34 23.99 -10.82
C HIS A 26 21.16 23.20 -11.40
N SER A 27 21.54 22.20 -12.19
CA SER A 27 20.78 20.98 -12.44
C SER A 27 20.10 20.44 -11.17
N ALA A 28 18.81 20.71 -11.00
CA ALA A 28 17.96 19.86 -10.18
C ALA A 28 17.43 18.75 -11.09
N GLY A 29 18.27 17.72 -11.28
CA GLY A 29 17.78 16.43 -11.77
C GLY A 29 16.61 16.04 -10.88
N ARG A 30 15.41 16.03 -11.45
CA ARG A 30 14.21 15.53 -10.77
C ARG A 30 14.53 14.11 -10.32
N PRO A 31 14.45 13.76 -9.03
CA PRO A 31 14.55 12.35 -8.65
C PRO A 31 13.26 11.70 -9.15
N VAL A 32 13.33 11.06 -10.33
CA VAL A 32 12.23 10.26 -10.90
C VAL A 32 12.18 8.86 -10.23
N ALA A 33 13.13 8.57 -9.33
CA ALA A 33 13.25 7.30 -8.62
C ALA A 33 12.21 6.94 -7.51
N PRO A 34 11.43 7.86 -6.89
CA PRO A 34 10.53 7.47 -5.80
C PRO A 34 9.21 6.83 -6.28
N VAL A 35 8.81 7.02 -7.54
CA VAL A 35 7.52 6.51 -8.05
C VAL A 35 7.59 5.02 -8.36
N PHE A 36 8.71 4.57 -8.94
CA PHE A 36 8.89 3.16 -9.28
C PHE A 36 9.01 2.27 -8.04
N SER A 37 9.79 2.69 -7.05
CA SER A 37 9.98 1.96 -5.78
C SER A 37 8.67 1.81 -5.01
N ALA A 38 7.91 2.90 -4.85
CA ALA A 38 6.59 2.84 -4.21
C ALA A 38 5.61 1.94 -4.99
N SER A 39 5.62 2.01 -6.33
CA SER A 39 4.75 1.15 -7.16
C SER A 39 5.13 -0.33 -7.05
N LEU A 40 6.43 -0.63 -6.90
CA LEU A 40 6.93 -1.99 -6.70
C LEU A 40 6.51 -2.52 -5.33
N GLU A 41 6.68 -1.73 -4.26
CA GLU A 41 6.26 -2.10 -2.91
C GLU A 41 4.76 -2.41 -2.86
N ASP A 42 3.92 -1.58 -3.49
CA ASP A 42 2.48 -1.81 -3.60
C ASP A 42 2.15 -3.10 -4.36
N ALA A 43 2.88 -3.40 -5.43
CA ALA A 43 2.70 -4.62 -6.21
C ALA A 43 3.04 -5.87 -5.39
N GLU A 44 4.16 -5.84 -4.65
CA GLU A 44 4.57 -6.94 -3.79
C GLU A 44 3.57 -7.16 -2.63
N ILE A 45 3.03 -6.07 -2.05
CA ILE A 45 1.99 -6.18 -1.02
C ILE A 45 0.74 -6.87 -1.57
N ARG A 46 0.32 -6.50 -2.79
CA ARG A 46 -0.83 -7.13 -3.45
C ARG A 46 -0.58 -8.61 -3.74
N GLU A 47 0.62 -8.96 -4.20
CA GLU A 47 1.00 -10.36 -4.45
C GLU A 47 1.01 -11.18 -3.15
N LEU A 48 1.52 -10.60 -2.06
CA LEU A 48 1.51 -11.22 -0.74
C LEU A 48 0.07 -11.50 -0.27
N LEU A 49 -0.83 -10.53 -0.40
CA LEU A 49 -2.24 -10.70 -0.04
C LEU A 49 -2.96 -11.71 -0.94
N ALA A 50 -2.64 -11.74 -2.23
CA ALA A 50 -3.19 -12.73 -3.16
C ALA A 50 -2.72 -14.16 -2.80
N SER A 51 -1.45 -14.32 -2.43
CA SER A 51 -0.91 -15.59 -1.95
C SER A 51 -1.58 -16.05 -0.66
N LEU A 52 -1.83 -15.12 0.25
CA LEU A 52 -2.52 -15.36 1.51
C LEU A 52 -3.98 -15.77 1.31
N ASP A 53 -4.70 -15.14 0.36
CA ASP A 53 -6.03 -15.56 -0.06
C ASP A 53 -6.04 -16.97 -0.67
N ALA A 54 -5.09 -17.25 -1.58
CA ALA A 54 -4.98 -18.57 -2.20
C ALA A 54 -4.75 -19.70 -1.17
N VAL A 55 -3.88 -19.47 -0.18
CA VAL A 55 -3.65 -20.43 0.91
C VAL A 55 -4.86 -20.51 1.84
N GLY A 56 -5.49 -19.39 2.19
CA GLY A 56 -6.70 -19.35 3.03
C GLY A 56 -7.86 -20.14 2.42
N ARG A 57 -8.09 -20.01 1.10
CA ARG A 57 -9.10 -20.81 0.38
C ARG A 57 -8.78 -22.30 0.45
N LYS A 58 -7.53 -22.70 0.23
CA LYS A 58 -7.12 -24.10 0.36
C LYS A 58 -7.36 -24.63 1.78
N LEU A 59 -7.01 -23.84 2.80
CA LEU A 59 -7.19 -24.20 4.20
C LEU A 59 -8.68 -24.37 4.58
N SER A 60 -9.57 -23.57 3.98
CA SER A 60 -11.02 -23.68 4.20
C SER A 60 -11.63 -24.97 3.64
N ILE A 61 -11.03 -25.53 2.57
CA ILE A 61 -11.46 -26.77 1.93
C ILE A 61 -10.82 -27.96 2.63
N PHE A 62 -9.49 -27.88 2.83
CA PHE A 62 -8.67 -28.93 3.39
C PHE A 62 -7.82 -28.38 4.56
N PRO A 63 -8.26 -28.59 5.82
CA PRO A 63 -7.54 -28.13 7.00
C PRO A 63 -6.28 -28.97 7.21
N ALA A 64 -5.15 -28.50 6.69
CA ALA A 64 -3.85 -29.13 6.83
C ALA A 64 -2.90 -28.28 7.67
N GLU A 65 -2.15 -28.91 8.56
CA GLU A 65 -1.14 -28.21 9.38
C GLU A 65 -0.08 -27.50 8.52
N ALA A 66 0.38 -28.15 7.44
CA ALA A 66 1.34 -27.55 6.52
C ALA A 66 0.80 -26.26 5.86
N LEU A 67 -0.49 -26.22 5.51
CA LEU A 67 -1.14 -25.02 4.95
C LEU A 67 -1.30 -23.93 6.02
N LEU A 68 -1.60 -24.30 7.26
CA LEU A 68 -1.66 -23.36 8.39
C LEU A 68 -0.29 -22.71 8.62
N GLN A 69 0.79 -23.50 8.63
CA GLN A 69 2.15 -22.98 8.79
C GLN A 69 2.55 -22.05 7.63
N GLN A 70 2.16 -22.38 6.41
CA GLN A 70 2.36 -21.50 5.25
C GLN A 70 1.57 -20.19 5.42
N TYR A 71 0.31 -20.27 5.84
CA TYR A 71 -0.53 -19.11 6.07
C TYR A 71 0.05 -18.20 7.16
N ARG A 72 0.49 -18.76 8.29
CA ARG A 72 1.17 -18.04 9.38
C ARG A 72 2.39 -17.28 8.88
N LYS A 73 3.26 -17.91 8.09
CA LYS A 73 4.44 -17.26 7.50
C LYS A 73 4.07 -16.05 6.63
N LEU A 74 3.04 -16.17 5.80
CA LEU A 74 2.57 -15.07 4.95
C LEU A 74 1.99 -13.92 5.78
N VAL A 75 1.21 -14.22 6.82
CA VAL A 75 0.69 -13.21 7.76
C VAL A 75 1.83 -12.51 8.49
N SER A 76 2.83 -13.24 9.01
CA SER A 76 4.00 -12.66 9.67
C SER A 76 4.79 -11.72 8.76
N GLU A 77 4.98 -12.10 7.49
CA GLU A 77 5.63 -11.24 6.49
C GLU A 77 4.80 -9.97 6.21
N ALA A 78 3.46 -10.10 6.12
CA ALA A 78 2.58 -8.95 5.92
C ALA A 78 2.64 -7.97 7.11
N LEU A 79 2.61 -8.49 8.35
CA LEU A 79 2.77 -7.68 9.55
C LEU A 79 4.15 -7.01 9.61
N ARG A 80 5.22 -7.72 9.24
CA ARG A 80 6.57 -7.15 9.16
C ARG A 80 6.65 -5.99 8.17
N ARG A 81 6.02 -6.12 7.01
CA ARG A 81 5.94 -5.05 5.99
C ARG A 81 5.14 -3.87 6.50
N ALA A 82 4.00 -4.11 7.14
CA ALA A 82 3.20 -3.05 7.77
C ALA A 82 4.02 -2.25 8.80
N VAL A 83 4.71 -2.95 9.72
CA VAL A 83 5.58 -2.32 10.74
C VAL A 83 6.76 -1.57 10.10
N SER A 84 7.34 -2.11 9.03
CA SER A 84 8.45 -1.46 8.31
C SER A 84 8.00 -0.19 7.59
N GLY A 85 6.81 -0.21 6.96
CA GLY A 85 6.19 0.96 6.36
C GLY A 85 5.93 2.10 7.35
N LEU A 86 5.69 1.78 8.62
CA LEU A 86 5.59 2.81 9.67
C LEU A 86 6.91 3.51 9.94
N ARG A 87 8.02 2.78 9.89
CA ARG A 87 9.36 3.34 10.14
C ARG A 87 9.80 4.30 9.03
N VAL A 88 9.32 4.07 7.80
CA VAL A 88 9.64 4.90 6.63
C VAL A 88 8.80 6.18 6.58
N ARG A 89 7.57 6.17 7.12
CA ARG A 89 6.66 7.35 7.13
C ARG A 89 6.82 8.27 8.36
N ARG A 90 7.91 8.15 9.11
CA ARG A 90 8.12 8.73 10.45
C ARG A 90 8.27 10.26 10.48
N ASP A 91 8.13 10.92 9.34
CA ASP A 91 8.70 12.26 9.14
C ASP A 91 7.75 13.41 9.47
N MET A 92 6.42 13.23 9.66
CA MET A 92 5.59 14.45 9.81
C MET A 92 4.32 14.43 10.69
N LYS A 93 3.59 13.33 10.94
CA LYS A 93 2.22 13.47 11.55
C LYS A 93 1.70 12.33 12.44
N TRP A 94 2.53 11.46 13.02
CA TRP A 94 2.03 10.30 13.77
C TRP A 94 2.26 10.43 15.28
N ARG A 95 1.21 10.80 16.02
CA ARG A 95 1.15 10.69 17.50
C ARG A 95 -0.16 10.12 18.07
N MET A 96 -1.14 9.74 17.22
CA MET A 96 -2.42 9.16 17.68
C MET A 96 -2.83 7.86 16.96
N GLY A 97 -2.23 7.53 15.80
CA GLY A 97 -2.54 6.31 15.03
C GLY A 97 -1.87 5.02 15.53
N ASP A 98 -0.78 5.13 16.29
CA ASP A 98 0.02 3.98 16.74
C ASP A 98 -0.78 3.00 17.59
N ARG A 99 -1.65 3.50 18.49
CA ARG A 99 -2.39 2.62 19.40
C ARG A 99 -3.35 1.70 18.65
N ASN A 100 -4.03 2.22 17.63
CA ASN A 100 -4.92 1.41 16.80
C ASN A 100 -4.14 0.40 15.94
N PHE A 101 -2.96 0.79 15.42
CA PHE A 101 -2.08 -0.12 14.69
C PHE A 101 -1.65 -1.32 15.56
N PHE A 102 -1.12 -1.06 16.76
CA PHE A 102 -0.70 -2.13 17.66
C PHE A 102 -1.87 -3.03 18.06
N VAL A 103 -3.05 -2.45 18.32
CA VAL A 103 -4.28 -3.23 18.59
C VAL A 103 -4.64 -4.14 17.42
N ILE A 104 -4.52 -3.68 16.18
CA ILE A 104 -4.82 -4.52 15.00
C ILE A 104 -3.76 -5.64 14.84
N VAL A 105 -2.48 -5.36 15.12
CA VAL A 105 -1.42 -6.38 15.11
C VAL A 105 -1.69 -7.45 16.17
N GLU A 106 -1.97 -7.05 17.41
CA GLU A 106 -2.31 -7.97 18.52
C GLU A 106 -3.58 -8.78 18.20
N LYS A 107 -4.61 -8.12 17.63
CA LYS A 107 -5.82 -8.80 17.17
C LYS A 107 -5.50 -9.84 16.09
N THR A 108 -4.62 -9.53 15.15
CA THR A 108 -4.22 -10.46 14.09
C THR A 108 -3.52 -11.69 14.67
N ASP A 109 -2.67 -11.51 15.68
CA ASP A 109 -2.00 -12.62 16.37
C ASP A 109 -2.99 -13.49 17.16
N SER A 110 -3.94 -12.86 17.87
CA SER A 110 -5.04 -13.58 18.54
C SER A 110 -5.85 -14.43 17.55
N LEU A 111 -6.18 -13.86 16.39
CA LEU A 111 -6.93 -14.57 15.35
C LEU A 111 -6.15 -15.76 14.76
N LEU A 112 -4.82 -15.67 14.65
CA LEU A 112 -3.99 -16.80 14.24
C LEU A 112 -4.04 -17.95 15.25
N ASN A 113 -4.01 -17.63 16.54
CA ASN A 113 -4.15 -18.63 17.60
C ASN A 113 -5.55 -19.25 17.61
N ASP A 114 -6.59 -18.44 17.36
CA ASP A 114 -7.97 -18.93 17.22
C ASP A 114 -8.15 -19.83 15.98
N LEU A 115 -7.47 -19.51 14.88
CA LEU A 115 -7.48 -20.33 13.65
C LEU A 115 -6.86 -21.70 13.90
N GLU A 116 -5.75 -21.74 14.62
CA GLU A 116 -5.07 -22.98 15.02
C GLU A 116 -5.96 -23.84 15.91
N ALA A 117 -6.60 -23.22 16.92
CA ALA A 117 -7.57 -23.91 17.78
C ALA A 117 -8.80 -24.41 17.02
N ALA A 118 -9.28 -23.65 16.02
CA ALA A 118 -10.40 -24.07 15.17
C ALA A 118 -10.03 -25.24 14.26
N LEU A 119 -8.79 -25.29 13.78
CA LEU A 119 -8.29 -26.38 12.93
C LEU A 119 -8.16 -27.70 13.71
N ALA A 120 -7.81 -27.63 14.99
CA ALA A 120 -7.73 -28.80 15.87
C ALA A 120 -9.10 -29.42 16.24
N ARG A 121 -10.21 -28.71 16.01
CA ARG A 121 -11.57 -29.18 16.34
C ARG A 121 -12.33 -29.50 15.05
N GLU A 122 -12.72 -30.76 14.89
CA GLU A 122 -13.55 -31.18 13.75
C GLU A 122 -14.90 -30.42 13.73
N GLY A 123 -15.31 -29.95 12.55
CA GLY A 123 -16.64 -29.34 12.33
C GLY A 123 -16.69 -27.80 12.35
N GLU A 124 -15.62 -27.10 12.70
CA GLU A 124 -15.60 -25.63 12.83
C GLU A 124 -15.28 -24.89 11.52
N ARG A 125 -15.65 -25.44 10.36
CA ARG A 125 -15.29 -24.88 9.03
C ARG A 125 -15.79 -23.44 8.82
N ALA A 126 -17.03 -23.14 9.25
CA ALA A 126 -17.60 -21.81 9.15
C ALA A 126 -16.85 -20.80 10.03
N ARG A 127 -16.43 -21.23 11.23
CA ARG A 127 -15.62 -20.43 12.14
C ARG A 127 -14.23 -20.17 11.57
N MET A 128 -13.56 -21.20 11.01
CA MET A 128 -12.28 -21.02 10.32
C MET A 128 -12.38 -20.01 9.18
N HIS A 129 -13.39 -20.14 8.32
CA HIS A 129 -13.58 -19.21 7.20
C HIS A 129 -13.75 -17.76 7.69
N ARG A 130 -14.56 -17.55 8.74
CA ARG A 130 -14.72 -16.23 9.36
C ARG A 130 -13.41 -15.68 9.88
N ILE A 131 -12.63 -16.49 10.59
CA ILE A 131 -11.32 -16.07 11.13
C ILE A 131 -10.37 -15.66 9.99
N LEU A 132 -10.33 -16.42 8.89
CA LEU A 132 -9.51 -16.10 7.73
C LEU A 132 -9.87 -14.74 7.09
N GLU A 133 -11.16 -14.44 6.98
CA GLU A 133 -11.62 -13.15 6.45
C GLU A 133 -11.38 -12.00 7.43
N GLU A 134 -11.50 -12.24 8.73
CA GLU A 134 -11.13 -11.24 9.76
C GLU A 134 -9.63 -10.92 9.74
N ILE A 135 -8.77 -11.94 9.58
CA ILE A 135 -7.31 -11.74 9.42
C ILE A 135 -7.01 -10.89 8.17
N LYS A 136 -7.64 -11.19 7.03
CA LYS A 136 -7.51 -10.35 5.82
C LYS A 136 -7.92 -8.92 6.10
N GLY A 137 -9.08 -8.70 6.73
CA GLY A 137 -9.56 -7.36 7.05
C GLY A 137 -8.59 -6.58 7.94
N CYS A 138 -7.97 -7.24 8.92
CA CYS A 138 -6.92 -6.65 9.74
C CYS A 138 -5.70 -6.26 8.90
N LEU A 139 -5.20 -7.17 8.06
CA LEU A 139 -4.05 -6.88 7.18
C LEU A 139 -4.33 -5.75 6.18
N PHE A 140 -5.52 -5.71 5.59
CA PHE A 140 -5.92 -4.60 4.73
C PHE A 140 -5.90 -3.27 5.47
N SER A 141 -6.42 -3.24 6.71
CA SER A 141 -6.44 -2.02 7.55
C SER A 141 -5.03 -1.54 7.96
N LEU A 142 -4.03 -2.43 7.91
CA LEU A 142 -2.64 -2.09 8.25
C LEU A 142 -1.84 -1.62 7.03
N LEU A 143 -2.17 -2.12 5.84
CA LEU A 143 -1.38 -1.95 4.62
C LEU A 143 -1.94 -0.89 3.67
N PHE A 144 -3.23 -0.55 3.78
CA PHE A 144 -3.93 0.44 2.97
C PHE A 144 -4.68 1.45 3.84
#